data_AF-A0A815XJY7-F1
#
_entry.id   AF-A0A815XJY7-F1
#
_cell.length_a   1.000
_cell.length_b   1.000
_cell.length_c   1.000
_cell.angle_alpha   90.00
_cell.angle_beta   90.00
_cell.angle_gamma   90.00
#
_symmetry.space_group_name_H-M   'P 1'
#
loop_
_entity.id
_entity.type
_entity.pdbx_description
1 polymer ?
#
loop_
_entity_poly.entity_id
_entity_poly.type
_entity_poly.pdbx_seq_one_letter_code
_entity_poly.pdbx_strand_id
1 'polypeptide(L)'
;MSCAYKNPSTIIGLILGTETNACYIENLDKIGTWNGDYNDLKQVIINTERSAFSDNGCFNFIRTNFQLNQRFDSLITQSQRLHFNFIQCHKDDFRLCIGLLPAYIDKIEELAISEQDTPGQVYAFLSFFRLFVLFIYLRILYLHFNEEALDWKIVENALYSSPQTKIDTLSIKESIKENRLSVGNATARIFRLKSLQKFSLLSDFTRMNWSNLAKISSNIEHLTISGIHCEFEDLQYIFRCVPCLKDLDVEIASRVSFFGEKAKRSKQNIAVMPILRAFVLCFAGNSLVTMDMLTEYLNSMPVLTYLEIKAHSELLDVNAWKMLLETSLP
;
A
#
# COMPACT_ATOMS: atom_id res chain seq x y z
N MET A 1 -6.53 -18.73 10.80
CA MET A 1 -7.27 -19.23 9.61
C MET A 1 -7.30 -18.24 8.45
N SER A 2 -7.83 -17.01 8.59
CA SER A 2 -7.85 -16.01 7.51
C SER A 2 -6.46 -15.73 6.88
N CYS A 3 -5.42 -15.56 7.71
CA CYS A 3 -4.05 -15.40 7.22
C CYS A 3 -3.54 -16.63 6.45
N ALA A 4 -3.86 -17.85 6.92
CA ALA A 4 -3.48 -19.09 6.25
C ALA A 4 -4.19 -19.30 4.91
N TYR A 5 -5.44 -18.80 4.77
CA TYR A 5 -6.15 -18.80 3.50
C TYR A 5 -5.44 -17.91 2.45
N LYS A 6 -4.99 -16.71 2.87
CA LYS A 6 -4.24 -15.79 1.99
C LYS A 6 -2.79 -16.24 1.75
N ASN A 7 -2.15 -16.79 2.76
CA ASN A 7 -0.76 -17.25 2.73
C ASN A 7 -0.67 -18.67 3.34
N PRO A 8 -0.63 -19.72 2.50
CA PRO A 8 -0.61 -21.12 2.96
C PRO A 8 0.59 -21.49 3.85
N SER A 9 1.64 -20.66 3.89
CA SER A 9 2.79 -20.87 4.79
C SER A 9 2.56 -20.37 6.23
N THR A 10 1.38 -19.80 6.52
CA THR A 10 1.05 -19.30 7.85
C THR A 10 0.89 -20.45 8.85
N ILE A 11 1.84 -20.57 9.77
CA ILE A 11 1.83 -21.56 10.87
C ILE A 11 1.43 -20.97 12.23
N ILE A 12 1.48 -19.65 12.38
CA ILE A 12 1.18 -18.93 13.63
C ILE A 12 0.21 -17.78 13.34
N GLY A 13 -0.79 -17.61 14.18
CA GLY A 13 -1.60 -16.41 14.30
C GLY A 13 -1.34 -15.75 15.66
N LEU A 14 -1.09 -14.46 15.66
CA LEU A 14 -0.83 -13.70 16.89
C LEU A 14 -1.72 -12.46 16.90
N ILE A 15 -2.47 -12.32 17.98
CA ILE A 15 -3.27 -11.13 18.30
C ILE A 15 -2.49 -10.40 19.39
N LEU A 16 -2.01 -9.21 19.05
CA LEU A 16 -1.40 -8.30 20.02
C LEU A 16 -2.42 -7.18 20.23
N GLY A 17 -3.06 -7.23 21.38
CA GLY A 17 -4.32 -6.57 21.68
C GLY A 17 -4.47 -6.34 23.18
N THR A 18 -5.50 -5.57 23.59
CA THR A 18 -5.88 -5.38 25.00
C THR A 18 -6.03 -6.73 25.68
N GLU A 19 -6.56 -7.68 24.91
CA GLU A 19 -6.36 -9.11 25.11
C GLU A 19 -5.34 -9.61 24.08
N THR A 20 -4.23 -10.14 24.57
CA THR A 20 -3.24 -10.81 23.72
C THR A 20 -3.59 -12.28 23.63
N ASN A 21 -3.57 -12.84 22.42
CA ASN A 21 -3.75 -14.27 22.24
C ASN A 21 -2.91 -14.79 21.08
N ALA A 22 -2.57 -16.06 21.11
CA ALA A 22 -1.86 -16.70 20.02
C ALA A 22 -2.51 -18.02 19.65
N CYS A 23 -2.37 -18.39 18.38
CA CYS A 23 -2.66 -19.73 17.92
C CYS A 23 -1.59 -20.21 16.96
N TYR A 24 -1.43 -21.51 16.84
CA TYR A 24 -0.48 -22.09 15.90
C TYR A 24 -0.96 -23.44 15.39
N ILE A 25 -0.45 -23.86 14.25
CA ILE A 25 -0.69 -25.19 13.70
C ILE A 25 0.31 -26.15 14.36
N GLU A 26 -0.20 -27.19 15.03
CA GLU A 26 0.61 -28.25 15.62
C GLU A 26 0.27 -29.60 14.99
N ASN A 27 1.27 -30.48 14.93
CA ASN A 27 1.04 -31.84 14.51
C ASN A 27 0.37 -32.63 15.65
N LEU A 28 -0.65 -33.43 15.30
CA LEU A 28 -1.44 -34.19 16.29
C LEU A 28 -0.61 -35.18 17.12
N ASP A 29 0.47 -35.71 16.56
CA ASP A 29 1.41 -36.63 17.24
C ASP A 29 2.14 -35.99 18.43
N LYS A 30 2.20 -34.66 18.49
CA LYS A 30 2.81 -33.91 19.59
C LYS A 30 1.82 -33.52 20.68
N ILE A 31 0.53 -33.83 20.53
CA ILE A 31 -0.51 -33.45 21.48
C ILE A 31 -0.88 -34.65 22.33
N GLY A 32 -0.28 -34.74 23.51
CA GLY A 32 -0.48 -35.87 24.43
C GLY A 32 -1.88 -35.96 25.05
N THR A 33 -2.71 -34.92 24.92
CA THR A 33 -4.08 -34.85 25.46
C THR A 33 -5.16 -35.05 24.40
N TRP A 34 -4.79 -35.31 23.15
CA TRP A 34 -5.75 -35.50 22.07
C TRP A 34 -6.39 -36.89 22.17
N ASN A 35 -7.70 -36.92 22.39
CA ASN A 35 -8.48 -38.17 22.50
C ASN A 35 -9.51 -38.34 21.36
N GLY A 36 -9.48 -37.47 20.35
CA GLY A 36 -10.37 -37.54 19.18
C GLY A 36 -9.80 -38.45 18.08
N ASP A 37 -10.60 -38.72 17.05
CA ASP A 37 -10.17 -39.59 15.95
C ASP A 37 -8.99 -39.00 15.18
N TYR A 38 -7.94 -39.81 15.02
CA TYR A 38 -6.80 -39.54 14.14
C TYR A 38 -7.12 -39.92 12.69
N ASN A 39 -8.27 -39.48 12.17
CA ASN A 39 -8.59 -39.61 10.74
C ASN A 39 -7.54 -38.83 9.89
N ASP A 40 -7.77 -38.62 8.58
CA ASP A 40 -6.81 -37.98 7.65
C ASP A 40 -6.22 -36.60 8.07
N LEU A 41 -6.70 -36.00 9.15
CA LEU A 41 -6.14 -34.80 9.77
C LEU A 41 -4.82 -35.13 10.46
N LYS A 42 -3.73 -34.50 10.01
CA LYS A 42 -2.39 -34.62 10.64
C LYS A 42 -2.03 -33.45 11.54
N GLN A 43 -2.81 -32.37 11.46
CA GLN A 43 -2.53 -31.09 12.08
C GLN A 43 -3.80 -30.49 12.68
N VAL A 44 -3.63 -29.76 13.77
CA VAL A 44 -4.71 -29.05 14.46
C VAL A 44 -4.26 -27.65 14.84
N ILE A 45 -5.20 -26.72 14.88
CA ILE A 45 -4.94 -25.37 15.36
C ILE A 45 -5.05 -25.39 16.89
N ILE A 46 -3.96 -25.03 17.56
CA ILE A 46 -3.91 -24.84 19.00
C ILE A 46 -4.14 -23.37 19.29
N ASN A 47 -5.27 -23.07 19.94
CA ASN A 47 -5.49 -21.79 20.60
C ASN A 47 -4.79 -21.84 21.96
N THR A 48 -3.91 -20.88 22.25
CA THR A 48 -3.19 -20.87 23.53
C THR A 48 -3.98 -20.24 24.67
N GLU A 49 -5.12 -19.59 24.36
CA GLU A 49 -6.07 -18.96 25.31
C GLU A 49 -5.41 -18.17 26.45
N ARG A 50 -4.37 -17.39 26.14
CA ARG A 50 -3.59 -16.72 27.18
C ARG A 50 -4.05 -15.28 27.42
N SER A 51 -5.27 -15.10 27.92
CA SER A 51 -5.73 -13.85 28.55
C SER A 51 -5.52 -13.82 30.08
N ALA A 52 -5.19 -14.95 30.74
CA ALA A 52 -5.15 -15.06 32.20
C ALA A 52 -3.74 -14.97 32.84
N PHE A 53 -3.03 -13.86 32.67
CA PHE A 53 -1.89 -13.50 33.55
C PHE A 53 -1.89 -12.02 33.93
N SER A 54 -3.06 -11.37 33.87
CA SER A 54 -3.28 -10.00 34.31
C SER A 54 -3.88 -9.93 35.71
N ASP A 55 -3.30 -10.64 36.68
CA ASP A 55 -3.55 -10.33 38.09
C ASP A 55 -2.31 -9.65 38.67
N ASN A 56 -2.41 -8.31 38.72
CA ASN A 56 -1.52 -7.34 39.36
C ASN A 56 -0.39 -6.77 38.50
N GLY A 57 -0.73 -5.69 37.78
CA GLY A 57 0.20 -4.63 37.40
C GLY A 57 0.75 -4.76 35.99
N CYS A 58 0.31 -3.86 35.11
CA CYS A 58 1.01 -3.52 33.88
C CYS A 58 2.52 -3.37 34.15
N PHE A 59 3.37 -3.91 33.27
CA PHE A 59 4.85 -3.79 33.25
C PHE A 59 5.74 -4.89 33.86
N ASN A 60 5.36 -6.18 33.85
CA ASN A 60 6.33 -7.28 34.03
C ASN A 60 6.37 -8.36 32.94
N PHE A 61 5.69 -8.17 31.81
CA PHE A 61 5.68 -9.18 30.75
C PHE A 61 7.03 -9.31 29.99
N ILE A 62 7.87 -8.28 29.98
CA ILE A 62 9.01 -8.20 29.04
C ILE A 62 10.39 -8.26 29.70
N ARG A 63 10.50 -8.11 31.03
CA ARG A 63 11.83 -8.07 31.67
C ARG A 63 12.33 -9.40 32.22
N THR A 64 11.50 -10.45 32.32
CA THR A 64 12.01 -11.65 33.02
C THR A 64 11.66 -13.04 32.52
N ASN A 65 10.64 -13.34 31.71
CA ASN A 65 10.47 -14.71 31.16
C ASN A 65 9.51 -14.72 29.95
N PHE A 66 10.06 -14.56 28.75
CA PHE A 66 9.36 -14.81 27.48
C PHE A 66 9.18 -16.32 27.27
N GLN A 67 8.20 -16.90 27.95
CA GLN A 67 7.71 -18.25 27.66
C GLN A 67 6.19 -18.20 27.51
N LEU A 68 5.70 -17.91 26.30
CA LEU A 68 4.28 -18.11 25.97
C LEU A 68 3.96 -19.60 26.10
N ASN A 69 4.77 -20.41 25.42
CA ASN A 69 4.97 -21.84 25.56
C ASN A 69 6.27 -22.17 24.80
N GLN A 70 7.16 -23.01 25.34
CA GLN A 70 8.42 -23.39 24.68
C GLN A 70 8.23 -23.81 23.21
N ARG A 71 7.11 -24.47 22.88
CA ARG A 71 6.76 -24.82 21.50
C ARG A 71 6.46 -23.61 20.64
N PHE A 72 5.64 -22.69 21.13
CA PHE A 72 5.31 -21.47 20.42
C PHE A 72 6.55 -20.59 20.17
N ASP A 73 7.39 -20.41 21.20
CA ASP A 73 8.62 -19.64 21.07
C ASP A 73 9.59 -20.30 20.08
N SER A 74 9.65 -21.64 20.08
CA SER A 74 10.42 -22.39 19.08
C SER A 74 9.92 -22.18 17.65
N LEU A 75 8.60 -22.10 17.44
CA LEU A 75 8.00 -21.87 16.13
C LEU A 75 8.24 -20.45 15.63
N ILE A 76 8.15 -19.43 16.49
CA ILE A 76 8.55 -18.06 16.13
C ILE A 76 10.05 -18.00 15.80
N THR A 77 10.88 -18.69 16.58
CA THR A 77 12.33 -18.73 16.33
C THR A 77 12.66 -19.40 14.99
N GLN A 78 11.94 -20.48 14.65
CA GLN A 78 12.07 -21.19 13.38
C GLN A 78 11.43 -20.45 12.19
N SER A 79 10.49 -19.54 12.45
CA SER A 79 9.86 -18.74 11.41
C SER A 79 10.90 -17.89 10.71
N GLN A 80 10.96 -18.04 9.38
CA GLN A 80 11.88 -17.30 8.51
C GLN A 80 11.30 -15.94 8.11
N ARG A 81 9.96 -15.84 8.04
CA ARG A 81 9.25 -14.66 7.57
C ARG A 81 8.04 -14.34 8.44
N LEU A 82 7.85 -13.06 8.73
CA LEU A 82 6.80 -12.55 9.59
C LEU A 82 6.00 -11.47 8.87
N HIS A 83 4.70 -11.48 9.10
CA HIS A 83 3.75 -10.51 8.55
C HIS A 83 3.12 -9.79 9.73
N PHE A 84 3.29 -8.46 9.79
CA PHE A 84 2.74 -7.62 10.84
C PHE A 84 1.66 -6.72 10.28
N ASN A 85 0.44 -6.85 10.80
CA ASN A 85 -0.70 -6.04 10.40
C ASN A 85 -1.24 -5.28 11.61
N PHE A 86 -0.94 -3.98 11.63
CA PHE A 86 -1.38 -3.03 12.64
C PHE A 86 -2.50 -2.12 12.13
N ILE A 87 -3.32 -2.58 11.16
CA ILE A 87 -4.40 -1.75 10.60
C ILE A 87 -5.50 -1.49 11.62
N GLN A 88 -5.87 -2.50 12.41
CA GLN A 88 -6.93 -2.44 13.44
C GLN A 88 -6.32 -2.60 14.86
N CYS A 89 -5.11 -2.09 15.05
CA CYS A 89 -4.39 -2.21 16.32
C CYS A 89 -4.69 -1.01 17.23
N HIS A 90 -5.05 -1.26 18.49
CA HIS A 90 -5.22 -0.18 19.46
C HIS A 90 -3.85 0.36 19.93
N LYS A 91 -3.88 1.57 20.49
CA LYS A 91 -2.68 2.35 20.86
C LYS A 91 -1.73 1.65 21.83
N ASP A 92 -2.26 1.07 22.89
CA ASP A 92 -1.43 0.46 23.94
C ASP A 92 -0.81 -0.85 23.45
N ASP A 93 -1.56 -1.58 22.63
CA ASP A 93 -1.12 -2.82 22.00
C ASP A 93 -0.01 -2.52 21.00
N PHE A 94 -0.19 -1.49 20.18
CA PHE A 94 0.83 -1.03 19.25
C PHE A 94 2.13 -0.64 19.98
N ARG A 95 2.03 0.08 21.10
CA ARG A 95 3.20 0.46 21.93
C ARG A 95 3.91 -0.74 22.53
N LEU A 96 3.17 -1.78 22.90
CA LEU A 96 3.76 -3.03 23.35
C LEU A 96 4.46 -3.76 22.19
N CYS A 97 3.80 -3.85 21.03
CA CYS A 97 4.33 -4.49 19.83
C CYS A 97 5.62 -3.83 19.34
N ILE A 98 5.64 -2.51 19.25
CA ILE A 98 6.78 -1.77 18.72
C ILE A 98 8.03 -1.94 19.59
N GLY A 99 7.87 -2.17 20.90
CA GLY A 99 8.97 -2.50 21.81
C GLY A 99 9.54 -3.91 21.59
N LEU A 100 8.73 -4.86 21.10
CA LEU A 100 9.12 -6.23 20.80
C LEU A 100 9.71 -6.40 19.40
N LEU A 101 9.26 -5.56 18.46
CA LEU A 101 9.58 -5.68 17.04
C LEU A 101 11.09 -5.66 16.72
N PRO A 102 11.99 -4.94 17.45
CA PRO A 102 13.43 -4.96 17.21
C PRO A 102 14.07 -6.35 17.19
N ALA A 103 13.53 -7.31 17.94
CA ALA A 103 14.03 -8.70 17.95
C ALA A 103 13.69 -9.49 16.69
N TYR A 104 12.81 -8.97 15.83
CA TYR A 104 12.22 -9.67 14.70
C TYR A 104 12.28 -8.88 13.39
N ILE A 105 12.80 -7.65 13.38
CA ILE A 105 12.85 -6.78 12.19
C ILE A 105 13.52 -7.42 10.99
N ASP A 106 14.49 -8.29 11.23
CA ASP A 106 15.24 -9.02 10.23
C ASP A 106 14.47 -10.20 9.64
N LYS A 107 13.23 -10.45 10.09
CA LYS A 107 12.32 -11.48 9.58
C LYS A 107 11.04 -10.90 8.98
N ILE A 108 10.81 -9.59 9.07
CA ILE A 108 9.56 -8.97 8.60
C ILE A 108 9.57 -8.90 7.08
N GLU A 109 8.61 -9.57 6.43
CA GLU A 109 8.39 -9.51 4.98
C GLU A 109 7.28 -8.52 4.60
N GLU A 110 6.23 -8.46 5.42
CA GLU A 110 5.07 -7.59 5.21
C GLU A 110 4.79 -6.79 6.48
N LEU A 111 4.59 -5.49 6.30
CA LEU A 111 4.26 -4.55 7.36
C LEU A 111 3.12 -3.64 6.92
N ALA A 112 2.01 -3.68 7.64
CA ALA A 112 0.88 -2.78 7.44
C ALA A 112 0.62 -1.98 8.72
N ILE A 113 0.51 -0.67 8.60
CA ILE A 113 0.27 0.25 9.72
C ILE A 113 -0.80 1.25 9.31
N SER A 114 -1.77 1.48 10.18
CA SER A 114 -2.87 2.42 9.96
C SER A 114 -3.08 3.30 11.17
N GLU A 115 -3.43 4.56 10.91
CA GLU A 115 -3.86 5.52 11.92
C GLU A 115 -5.38 5.62 12.02
N GLN A 116 -6.12 4.71 11.37
CA GLN A 116 -7.59 4.71 11.35
C GLN A 116 -8.21 4.71 12.75
N ASP A 117 -7.75 3.78 13.59
CA ASP A 117 -8.27 3.61 14.96
C ASP A 117 -7.34 4.25 16.01
N THR A 118 -6.11 4.59 15.61
CA THR A 118 -5.04 5.07 16.50
C THR A 118 -4.23 6.19 15.83
N PRO A 119 -4.63 7.47 15.96
CA PRO A 119 -3.89 8.61 15.41
C PRO A 119 -2.44 8.69 15.89
N GLY A 120 -1.53 9.06 14.98
CA GLY A 120 -0.09 9.21 15.24
C GLY A 120 0.71 7.91 15.34
N GLN A 121 0.08 6.75 15.11
CA GLN A 121 0.73 5.44 15.18
C GLN A 121 1.81 5.26 14.12
N VAL A 122 1.57 5.70 12.88
CA VAL A 122 2.56 5.58 11.80
C VAL A 122 3.72 6.53 12.08
N TYR A 123 3.43 7.75 12.54
CA TYR A 123 4.48 8.68 12.96
C TYR A 123 5.35 8.09 14.07
N ALA A 124 4.73 7.51 15.12
CA ALA A 124 5.45 6.84 16.21
C ALA A 124 6.30 5.67 15.69
N PHE A 125 5.76 4.88 14.74
CA PHE A 125 6.48 3.80 14.11
C PHE A 125 7.76 4.28 13.42
N LEU A 126 7.61 5.22 12.49
CA LEU A 126 8.71 5.71 11.68
C LEU A 126 9.74 6.50 12.50
N SER A 127 9.30 7.12 13.61
CA SER A 127 10.17 7.80 14.57
C SER A 127 11.06 6.82 15.35
N PHE A 128 10.52 5.65 15.68
CA PHE A 128 11.24 4.57 16.37
C PHE A 128 12.13 3.78 15.39
N PHE A 129 11.59 3.44 14.22
CA PHE A 129 12.28 2.72 13.14
C PHE A 129 12.71 3.68 12.01
N ARG A 130 13.72 4.50 12.28
CA ARG A 130 14.16 5.55 11.35
C ARG A 130 14.86 5.04 10.09
N LEU A 131 15.40 3.83 10.13
CA LEU A 131 16.24 3.28 9.06
C LEU A 131 15.68 1.94 8.60
N PHE A 132 15.05 1.92 7.42
CA PHE A 132 14.47 0.69 6.88
C PHE A 132 15.54 -0.28 6.36
N VAL A 133 16.81 0.13 6.32
CA VAL A 133 17.95 -0.76 6.03
C VAL A 133 18.02 -1.98 6.96
N LEU A 134 17.47 -1.86 8.19
CA LEU A 134 17.44 -2.97 9.14
C LEU A 134 16.39 -4.04 8.79
N PHE A 135 15.40 -3.70 7.97
CA PHE A 135 14.34 -4.59 7.53
C PHE A 135 14.79 -5.35 6.27
N ILE A 136 15.70 -6.30 6.44
CA ILE A 136 16.42 -6.97 5.34
C ILE A 136 15.54 -7.80 4.39
N TYR A 137 14.35 -8.20 4.84
CA TYR A 137 13.35 -8.95 4.05
C TYR A 137 12.06 -8.18 3.78
N LEU A 138 11.95 -6.90 4.18
CA LEU A 138 10.70 -6.17 3.97
C LEU A 138 10.47 -5.93 2.48
N ARG A 139 9.37 -6.50 1.98
CA ARG A 139 8.94 -6.43 0.58
C ARG A 139 7.65 -5.64 0.41
N ILE A 140 6.73 -5.79 1.36
CA ILE A 140 5.40 -5.18 1.30
C ILE A 140 5.26 -4.18 2.46
N LEU A 141 5.00 -2.92 2.12
CA LEU A 141 4.75 -1.86 3.08
C LEU A 141 3.42 -1.17 2.80
N TYR A 142 2.52 -1.17 3.79
CA TYR A 142 1.27 -0.44 3.77
C TYR A 142 1.26 0.60 4.89
N LEU A 143 1.06 1.87 4.55
CA LEU A 143 0.96 2.98 5.49
C LEU A 143 -0.35 3.73 5.25
N HIS A 144 -1.14 3.93 6.30
CA HIS A 144 -2.36 4.73 6.25
C HIS A 144 -2.31 5.81 7.33
N PHE A 145 -2.32 7.07 6.91
CA PHE A 145 -2.18 8.26 7.74
C PHE A 145 -3.52 8.97 7.91
N ASN A 146 -3.79 9.45 9.12
CA ASN A 146 -5.02 10.16 9.47
C ASN A 146 -4.74 11.47 10.22
N GLU A 147 -5.47 12.53 9.82
CA GLU A 147 -5.78 13.76 10.57
C GLU A 147 -4.62 14.69 10.99
N GLU A 148 -3.41 14.20 11.24
CA GLU A 148 -2.25 15.04 11.55
C GLU A 148 -1.27 15.08 10.38
N ALA A 149 -0.88 16.30 9.98
CA ALA A 149 -0.05 16.60 8.83
C ALA A 149 1.16 15.63 8.71
N LEU A 150 1.14 14.79 7.68
CA LEU A 150 2.23 13.86 7.39
C LEU A 150 3.50 14.64 7.06
N ASP A 151 4.51 14.55 7.93
CA ASP A 151 5.86 14.93 7.52
C ASP A 151 6.42 13.87 6.57
N TRP A 152 6.18 14.08 5.28
CA TRP A 152 6.70 13.26 4.19
C TRP A 152 8.21 13.06 4.24
N LYS A 153 8.95 13.95 4.93
CA LYS A 153 10.38 13.79 5.16
C LYS A 153 10.71 12.57 6.02
N ILE A 154 9.83 12.17 6.94
CA ILE A 154 10.04 10.99 7.79
C ILE A 154 9.90 9.72 6.95
N VAL A 155 8.87 9.64 6.11
CA VAL A 155 8.68 8.54 5.16
C VAL A 155 9.86 8.49 4.18
N GLU A 156 10.24 9.65 3.64
CA GLU A 156 11.39 9.78 2.75
C GLU A 156 12.66 9.27 3.43
N ASN A 157 13.00 9.76 4.62
CA ASN A 157 14.20 9.35 5.35
C ASN A 157 14.20 7.85 5.66
N ALA A 158 13.06 7.30 6.05
CA ALA A 158 12.90 5.88 6.33
C ALA A 158 13.22 5.04 5.08
N LEU A 159 12.57 5.34 3.96
CA LEU A 159 12.72 4.60 2.69
C LEU A 159 14.08 4.83 2.00
N TYR A 160 14.65 6.03 2.13
CA TYR A 160 15.91 6.43 1.49
C TYR A 160 17.16 6.18 2.31
N SER A 161 17.01 5.69 3.55
CA SER A 161 18.13 5.34 4.40
C SER A 161 19.09 4.32 3.78
N SER A 162 18.70 3.60 2.71
CA SER A 162 19.60 2.72 1.96
C SER A 162 19.19 2.53 0.49
N PRO A 163 20.15 2.48 -0.46
CA PRO A 163 19.89 2.07 -1.85
C PRO A 163 19.54 0.57 -2.00
N GLN A 164 19.54 -0.20 -0.90
CA GLN A 164 19.22 -1.64 -0.87
C GLN A 164 17.83 -1.95 -0.30
N THR A 165 16.95 -0.97 -0.10
CA THR A 165 15.56 -1.25 0.29
C THR A 165 14.94 -2.18 -0.75
N LYS A 166 14.39 -3.32 -0.30
CA LYS A 166 13.85 -4.39 -1.16
C LYS A 166 12.33 -4.33 -1.31
N ILE A 167 11.74 -3.18 -0.99
CA ILE A 167 10.30 -2.98 -1.04
C ILE A 167 9.88 -3.07 -2.50
N ASP A 168 9.10 -4.10 -2.83
CA ASP A 168 8.51 -4.29 -4.15
C ASP A 168 7.09 -3.76 -4.23
N THR A 169 6.40 -3.65 -3.09
CA THR A 169 5.02 -3.21 -2.99
C THR A 169 4.92 -2.14 -1.90
N LEU A 170 4.54 -0.94 -2.30
CA LEU A 170 4.31 0.20 -1.41
C LEU A 170 2.89 0.74 -1.61
N SER A 171 2.14 0.83 -0.53
CA SER A 171 0.83 1.47 -0.52
C SER A 171 0.81 2.55 0.55
N ILE A 172 0.52 3.78 0.14
CA ILE A 172 0.35 4.91 1.04
C ILE A 172 -1.06 5.47 0.86
N LYS A 173 -1.82 5.50 1.95
CA LYS A 173 -3.11 6.16 2.01
C LYS A 173 -3.03 7.35 2.98
N GLU A 174 -3.53 8.50 2.57
CA GLU A 174 -3.49 9.73 3.34
C GLU A 174 -4.88 10.36 3.38
N SER A 175 -5.47 10.49 4.57
CA SER A 175 -6.75 11.19 4.75
C SER A 175 -6.53 12.54 5.44
N ILE A 176 -6.47 13.61 4.63
CA ILE A 176 -6.18 14.99 5.08
C ILE A 176 -7.48 15.82 5.12
N LYS A 177 -7.69 16.54 6.23
CA LYS A 177 -8.81 17.51 6.38
C LYS A 177 -8.48 18.93 5.88
N GLU A 178 -7.20 19.31 5.78
CA GLU A 178 -6.76 20.65 5.38
C GLU A 178 -5.77 20.62 4.21
N ASN A 179 -5.84 21.65 3.36
CA ASN A 179 -5.16 21.83 2.06
C ASN A 179 -3.63 22.07 2.17
N ARG A 180 -2.97 21.44 3.14
CA ARG A 180 -1.59 21.68 3.54
C ARG A 180 -0.81 20.39 3.39
N LEU A 181 -0.22 20.18 2.21
CA LEU A 181 1.14 19.64 1.99
C LEU A 181 1.29 19.19 0.53
N SER A 182 2.37 19.65 -0.12
CA SER A 182 2.75 19.16 -1.45
C SER A 182 3.60 17.89 -1.29
N VAL A 183 3.15 16.78 -1.86
CA VAL A 183 3.88 15.48 -1.82
C VAL A 183 5.04 15.43 -2.83
N GLY A 184 5.32 16.54 -3.51
CA GLY A 184 6.12 16.62 -4.73
C GLY A 184 7.60 16.23 -4.62
N ASN A 185 8.22 16.26 -3.43
CA ASN A 185 9.63 15.85 -3.28
C ASN A 185 9.78 14.38 -2.86
N ALA A 186 8.92 13.90 -1.96
CA ALA A 186 8.97 12.51 -1.49
C ALA A 186 8.53 11.52 -2.57
N THR A 187 7.52 11.87 -3.39
CA THR A 187 7.07 11.05 -4.54
C THR A 187 8.18 10.81 -5.55
N ALA A 188 8.83 11.85 -6.04
CA ALA A 188 9.95 11.72 -6.99
C ALA A 188 11.02 10.74 -6.49
N ARG A 189 11.26 10.74 -5.18
CA ARG A 189 12.10 9.78 -4.51
C ARG A 189 11.47 8.38 -4.51
N ILE A 190 10.25 8.17 -4.06
CA ILE A 190 9.62 6.84 -4.10
C ILE A 190 9.68 6.21 -5.51
N PHE A 191 9.42 6.97 -6.58
CA PHE A 191 9.52 6.48 -7.96
C PHE A 191 10.93 6.03 -8.38
N ARG A 192 12.00 6.47 -7.70
CA ARG A 192 13.38 6.03 -7.97
C ARG A 192 13.78 4.75 -7.23
N LEU A 193 12.91 4.18 -6.39
CA LEU A 193 13.17 2.92 -5.72
C LEU A 193 13.27 1.80 -6.77
N LYS A 194 14.47 1.22 -6.93
CA LYS A 194 14.75 0.24 -8.00
C LYS A 194 14.00 -1.07 -7.85
N SER A 195 13.67 -1.48 -6.63
CA SER A 195 12.93 -2.70 -6.34
C SER A 195 11.42 -2.54 -6.51
N LEU A 196 10.91 -1.30 -6.53
CA LEU A 196 9.48 -1.03 -6.45
C LEU A 196 8.79 -1.41 -7.76
N GLN A 197 7.86 -2.35 -7.68
CA GLN A 197 7.06 -2.86 -8.80
C GLN A 197 5.60 -2.46 -8.69
N LYS A 198 5.07 -2.35 -7.46
CA LYS A 198 3.68 -1.98 -7.19
C LYS A 198 3.64 -0.76 -6.30
N PHE A 199 3.01 0.30 -6.79
CA PHE A 199 2.87 1.54 -6.03
C PHE A 199 1.42 2.02 -6.03
N SER A 200 0.87 2.25 -4.83
CA SER A 200 -0.44 2.84 -4.65
C SER A 200 -0.32 4.09 -3.78
N LEU A 201 -0.84 5.21 -4.27
CA LEU A 201 -0.94 6.46 -3.54
C LEU A 201 -2.38 6.97 -3.57
N LEU A 202 -3.05 6.90 -2.43
CA LEU A 202 -4.42 7.34 -2.24
C LEU A 202 -4.41 8.55 -1.31
N SER A 203 -4.98 9.66 -1.75
CA SER A 203 -5.18 10.85 -0.91
C SER A 203 -6.60 11.38 -1.08
N ASP A 204 -7.08 12.20 -0.16
CA ASP A 204 -8.36 12.90 -0.31
C ASP A 204 -8.19 14.25 -1.03
N PHE A 205 -7.08 14.99 -0.82
CA PHE A 205 -6.85 16.32 -1.41
C PHE A 205 -5.36 16.70 -1.47
N THR A 206 -4.56 15.95 -2.22
CA THR A 206 -3.10 16.23 -2.34
C THR A 206 -2.73 16.93 -3.65
N ARG A 207 -1.90 17.98 -3.57
CA ARG A 207 -1.23 18.55 -4.76
C ARG A 207 0.13 17.89 -5.00
N MET A 208 0.37 17.52 -6.26
CA MET A 208 1.64 16.94 -6.70
C MET A 208 2.24 17.76 -7.84
N ASN A 209 3.56 17.97 -7.81
CA ASN A 209 4.28 18.57 -8.92
C ASN A 209 4.75 17.47 -9.87
N TRP A 210 3.91 17.09 -10.83
CA TRP A 210 4.17 16.02 -11.80
C TRP A 210 5.42 16.25 -12.66
N SER A 211 5.79 17.51 -12.89
CA SER A 211 7.00 17.85 -13.67
C SER A 211 8.30 17.34 -13.04
N ASN A 212 8.33 17.10 -11.73
CA ASN A 212 9.48 16.49 -11.04
C ASN A 212 9.73 15.05 -11.49
N LEU A 213 8.72 14.35 -12.02
CA LEU A 213 8.83 12.99 -12.54
C LEU A 213 9.45 12.94 -13.94
N ALA A 214 9.53 14.06 -14.67
CA ALA A 214 9.88 14.08 -16.09
C ALA A 214 11.27 13.49 -16.43
N LYS A 215 12.19 13.43 -15.44
CA LYS A 215 13.56 12.92 -15.60
C LYS A 215 13.81 11.61 -14.84
N ILE A 216 12.75 11.00 -14.32
CA ILE A 216 12.83 9.78 -13.52
C ILE A 216 12.49 8.61 -14.42
N SER A 217 13.14 7.48 -14.20
CA SER A 217 12.78 6.21 -14.82
C SER A 217 12.60 5.21 -13.69
N SER A 218 11.39 4.67 -13.58
CA SER A 218 10.96 3.76 -12.53
C SER A 218 10.76 2.34 -13.09
N ASN A 219 10.85 1.35 -12.20
CA ASN A 219 10.56 -0.06 -12.50
C ASN A 219 9.13 -0.47 -12.11
N ILE A 220 8.27 0.50 -11.76
CA ILE A 220 6.89 0.24 -11.39
C ILE A 220 6.17 -0.42 -12.58
N GLU A 221 5.45 -1.49 -12.30
CA GLU A 221 4.63 -2.24 -13.26
C GLU A 221 3.12 -2.03 -12.98
N HIS A 222 2.76 -1.75 -11.72
CA HIS A 222 1.38 -1.51 -11.31
C HIS A 222 1.30 -0.20 -10.52
N LEU A 223 0.50 0.75 -11.00
CA LEU A 223 0.37 2.08 -10.41
C LEU A 223 -1.09 2.41 -10.12
N THR A 224 -1.38 2.80 -8.89
CA THR A 224 -2.69 3.32 -8.48
C THR A 224 -2.54 4.71 -7.89
N ILE A 225 -3.27 5.68 -8.41
CA ILE A 225 -3.27 7.08 -7.98
C ILE A 225 -4.72 7.56 -7.86
N SER A 226 -5.17 7.95 -6.67
CA SER A 226 -6.54 8.49 -6.45
C SER A 226 -6.55 9.62 -5.43
N GLY A 227 -7.47 10.57 -5.63
CA GLY A 227 -7.61 11.85 -4.91
C GLY A 227 -6.33 12.70 -4.77
N ILE A 228 -5.43 12.56 -5.75
CA ILE A 228 -4.33 13.50 -6.01
C ILE A 228 -4.77 14.38 -7.18
N HIS A 229 -4.48 15.68 -7.10
CA HIS A 229 -4.71 16.59 -8.23
C HIS A 229 -3.83 16.19 -9.42
N CYS A 230 -4.43 15.48 -10.37
CA CYS A 230 -3.85 15.03 -11.63
C CYS A 230 -4.75 15.49 -12.77
N GLU A 231 -4.23 16.27 -13.71
CA GLU A 231 -4.94 16.63 -14.95
C GLU A 231 -4.56 15.68 -16.10
N PHE A 232 -5.31 15.69 -17.20
CA PHE A 232 -4.96 14.89 -18.39
C PHE A 232 -3.55 15.22 -18.91
N GLU A 233 -3.13 16.48 -18.83
CA GLU A 233 -1.79 16.92 -19.21
C GLU A 233 -0.69 16.34 -18.31
N ASP A 234 -1.03 15.87 -17.11
CA ASP A 234 -0.06 15.31 -16.16
C ASP A 234 0.25 13.83 -16.44
N LEU A 235 -0.67 13.10 -17.08
CA LEU A 235 -0.49 11.69 -17.45
C LEU A 235 0.77 11.46 -18.30
N GLN A 236 1.15 12.42 -19.15
CA GLN A 236 2.38 12.33 -19.93
C GLN A 236 3.64 12.18 -19.05
N TYR A 237 3.64 12.74 -17.83
CA TYR A 237 4.76 12.60 -16.91
C TYR A 237 4.81 11.21 -16.30
N ILE A 238 3.67 10.63 -15.97
CA ILE A 238 3.57 9.23 -15.54
C ILE A 238 4.11 8.34 -16.65
N PHE A 239 3.69 8.59 -17.89
CA PHE A 239 4.04 7.71 -18.99
C PHE A 239 5.53 7.73 -19.31
N ARG A 240 6.16 8.90 -19.22
CA ARG A 240 7.62 9.02 -19.38
C ARG A 240 8.37 8.45 -18.18
N CYS A 241 7.80 8.55 -16.98
CA CYS A 241 8.43 8.11 -15.74
C CYS A 241 8.41 6.59 -15.56
N VAL A 242 7.36 5.92 -16.05
CA VAL A 242 7.10 4.51 -15.80
C VAL A 242 6.92 3.75 -17.13
N PRO A 243 8.01 3.50 -17.88
CA PRO A 243 7.92 2.89 -19.21
C PRO A 243 7.51 1.40 -19.19
N CYS A 244 7.64 0.73 -18.04
CA CYS A 244 7.31 -0.70 -17.87
C CYS A 244 5.91 -0.95 -17.29
N LEU A 245 5.03 0.06 -17.35
CA LEU A 245 3.70 0.00 -16.73
C LEU A 245 2.80 -1.02 -17.44
N LYS A 246 2.26 -1.97 -16.68
CA LYS A 246 1.32 -3.01 -17.13
C LYS A 246 -0.11 -2.66 -16.75
N ASP A 247 -0.30 -2.13 -15.55
CA ASP A 247 -1.61 -1.73 -15.03
C ASP A 247 -1.56 -0.30 -14.47
N LEU A 248 -2.51 0.53 -14.87
CA LEU A 248 -2.67 1.90 -14.38
C LEU A 248 -4.10 2.11 -13.91
N ASP A 249 -4.25 2.53 -12.66
CA ASP A 249 -5.51 3.03 -12.08
C ASP A 249 -5.29 4.48 -11.66
N VAL A 250 -6.00 5.42 -12.27
CA VAL A 250 -5.79 6.85 -12.05
C VAL A 250 -7.10 7.62 -11.99
N GLU A 251 -7.17 8.53 -11.02
CA GLU A 251 -8.22 9.54 -10.92
C GLU A 251 -7.73 10.89 -11.43
N ILE A 252 -8.47 11.48 -12.37
CA ILE A 252 -8.22 12.80 -12.96
C ILE A 252 -9.17 13.83 -12.35
N ALA A 253 -8.59 14.91 -11.85
CA ALA A 253 -9.32 16.02 -11.27
C ALA A 253 -10.08 16.80 -12.37
N SER A 254 -11.37 17.06 -12.15
CA SER A 254 -12.15 17.95 -13.02
C SER A 254 -11.69 19.39 -12.85
N ARG A 255 -11.28 20.05 -13.93
CA ARG A 255 -11.23 21.52 -13.95
C ARG A 255 -12.64 22.06 -13.74
N VAL A 256 -12.93 22.62 -12.56
CA VAL A 256 -13.96 23.65 -12.45
C VAL A 256 -13.31 24.97 -12.88
N SER A 257 -13.10 25.14 -14.19
CA SER A 257 -12.66 26.43 -14.72
C SER A 257 -13.84 27.42 -14.67
N PHE A 258 -14.06 28.05 -13.53
CA PHE A 258 -14.59 29.41 -13.53
C PHE A 258 -13.51 30.27 -14.19
N PHE A 259 -13.84 30.98 -15.27
CA PHE A 259 -12.96 31.80 -16.11
C PHE A 259 -12.18 31.06 -17.22
N GLY A 260 -12.81 30.98 -18.40
CA GLY A 260 -12.42 31.81 -19.55
C GLY A 260 -11.03 31.68 -20.19
N GLU A 261 -10.15 30.78 -19.77
CA GLU A 261 -8.86 30.58 -20.46
C GLU A 261 -8.89 29.32 -21.33
N LYS A 262 -8.86 29.54 -22.66
CA LYS A 262 -8.47 28.52 -23.63
C LYS A 262 -7.04 28.07 -23.29
N ALA A 263 -6.91 26.98 -22.55
CA ALA A 263 -5.63 26.31 -22.37
C ALA A 263 -5.04 26.02 -23.76
N LYS A 264 -3.88 26.62 -24.04
CA LYS A 264 -3.15 26.43 -25.31
C LYS A 264 -2.91 24.93 -25.50
N ARG A 265 -3.53 24.35 -26.53
CA ARG A 265 -3.17 23.03 -27.09
C ARG A 265 -1.70 23.08 -27.52
N SER A 266 -0.78 22.66 -26.65
CA SER A 266 0.54 22.21 -27.10
C SER A 266 0.36 20.77 -27.55
N LYS A 267 0.82 20.42 -28.77
CA LYS A 267 0.91 19.01 -29.19
C LYS A 267 1.84 18.32 -28.19
N GLN A 268 1.26 17.55 -27.27
CA GLN A 268 2.04 16.79 -26.31
C GLN A 268 2.55 15.54 -27.01
N ASN A 269 3.86 15.32 -26.97
CA ASN A 269 4.44 14.08 -27.45
C ASN A 269 4.19 13.00 -26.38
N ILE A 270 3.02 12.36 -26.44
CA ILE A 270 2.62 11.29 -25.52
C ILE A 270 3.52 10.07 -25.78
N ALA A 271 4.14 9.55 -24.72
CA ALA A 271 4.97 8.36 -24.83
C ALA A 271 4.10 7.13 -25.10
N VAL A 272 4.50 6.30 -26.06
CA VAL A 272 3.80 5.03 -26.33
C VAL A 272 4.01 4.08 -25.15
N MET A 273 2.93 3.38 -24.79
CA MET A 273 2.86 2.39 -23.72
C MET A 273 2.74 0.97 -24.28
N PRO A 274 3.86 0.34 -24.69
CA PRO A 274 3.82 -0.89 -25.47
C PRO A 274 3.37 -2.13 -24.69
N ILE A 275 3.31 -2.07 -23.35
CA ILE A 275 2.99 -3.22 -22.50
C ILE A 275 1.84 -2.97 -21.51
N LEU A 276 1.18 -1.80 -21.58
CA LEU A 276 0.05 -1.46 -20.72
C LEU A 276 -1.19 -2.25 -21.16
N ARG A 277 -1.70 -3.11 -20.28
CA ARG A 277 -2.79 -4.06 -20.55
C ARG A 277 -4.08 -3.70 -19.83
N ALA A 278 -3.99 -3.07 -18.66
CA ALA A 278 -5.15 -2.61 -17.91
C ALA A 278 -5.07 -1.11 -17.63
N PHE A 279 -6.14 -0.39 -17.96
CA PHE A 279 -6.28 1.02 -17.68
C PHE A 279 -7.63 1.29 -17.00
N VAL A 280 -7.58 1.75 -15.77
CA VAL A 280 -8.75 2.23 -15.01
C VAL A 280 -8.62 3.74 -14.90
N LEU A 281 -9.64 4.44 -15.36
CA LEU A 281 -9.67 5.90 -15.38
C LEU A 281 -10.93 6.40 -14.67
N CYS A 282 -10.76 7.14 -13.60
CA CYS A 282 -11.83 7.88 -12.95
C CYS A 282 -11.71 9.37 -13.29
N PHE A 283 -12.79 10.03 -13.71
CA PHE A 283 -12.78 11.48 -13.87
C PHE A 283 -14.18 12.07 -13.74
N ALA A 284 -14.25 13.30 -13.22
CA ALA A 284 -15.42 14.14 -13.34
C ALA A 284 -15.18 15.11 -14.50
N GLY A 285 -16.15 15.27 -15.40
CA GLY A 285 -16.02 16.18 -16.54
C GLY A 285 -16.57 15.59 -17.84
N ASN A 286 -17.05 16.47 -18.70
CA ASN A 286 -17.84 16.07 -19.87
C ASN A 286 -17.55 16.94 -21.11
N SER A 287 -16.36 17.54 -21.16
CA SER A 287 -15.99 18.46 -22.24
C SER A 287 -15.54 17.70 -23.48
N LEU A 288 -15.74 18.27 -24.68
CA LEU A 288 -15.15 17.73 -25.91
C LEU A 288 -13.61 17.62 -25.81
N VAL A 289 -12.99 18.55 -25.08
CA VAL A 289 -11.53 18.61 -24.87
C VAL A 289 -11.02 17.39 -24.10
N THR A 290 -11.79 16.90 -23.12
CA THR A 290 -11.42 15.69 -22.36
C THR A 290 -11.51 14.43 -23.22
N MET A 291 -12.43 14.37 -24.19
CA MET A 291 -12.56 13.23 -25.10
C MET A 291 -11.44 13.17 -26.15
N ASP A 292 -11.04 14.32 -26.71
CA ASP A 292 -9.89 14.41 -27.63
C ASP A 292 -8.60 13.92 -26.92
N MET A 293 -8.36 14.39 -25.70
CA MET A 293 -7.17 13.98 -24.92
C MET A 293 -7.21 12.49 -24.57
N LEU A 294 -8.37 11.97 -24.15
CA LEU A 294 -8.53 10.55 -23.88
C LEU A 294 -8.24 9.70 -25.12
N THR A 295 -8.71 10.14 -26.29
CA THR A 295 -8.44 9.49 -27.57
C THR A 295 -6.92 9.44 -27.86
N GLU A 296 -6.20 10.54 -27.66
CA GLU A 296 -4.74 10.57 -27.85
C GLU A 296 -4.01 9.60 -26.90
N TYR A 297 -4.44 9.49 -25.63
CA TYR A 297 -3.86 8.54 -24.69
C TYR A 297 -4.19 7.09 -25.02
N LEU A 298 -5.43 6.76 -25.39
CA LEU A 298 -5.80 5.39 -25.76
C LEU A 298 -5.03 4.90 -27.00
N ASN A 299 -4.85 5.76 -28.00
CA ASN A 299 -4.03 5.47 -29.19
C ASN A 299 -2.56 5.19 -28.86
N SER A 300 -2.07 5.63 -27.69
CA SER A 300 -0.71 5.33 -27.22
C SER A 300 -0.58 3.96 -26.54
N MET A 301 -1.67 3.19 -26.38
CA MET A 301 -1.75 1.92 -25.64
C MET A 301 -2.12 0.73 -26.56
N PRO A 302 -1.23 0.28 -27.45
CA PRO A 302 -1.57 -0.67 -28.51
C PRO A 302 -1.93 -2.09 -28.05
N VAL A 303 -1.73 -2.44 -26.78
CA VAL A 303 -1.99 -3.79 -26.23
C VAL A 303 -3.00 -3.78 -25.09
N LEU A 304 -3.81 -2.72 -24.99
CA LEU A 304 -4.81 -2.57 -23.96
C LEU A 304 -5.87 -3.68 -24.07
N THR A 305 -6.02 -4.48 -23.01
CA THR A 305 -6.97 -5.60 -22.94
C THR A 305 -8.12 -5.37 -21.96
N TYR A 306 -7.93 -4.45 -21.01
CA TYR A 306 -8.92 -4.08 -20.01
C TYR A 306 -8.98 -2.56 -19.90
N LEU A 307 -10.16 -2.01 -20.12
CA LEU A 307 -10.44 -0.58 -19.95
C LEU A 307 -11.68 -0.43 -19.07
N GLU A 308 -11.54 0.28 -17.97
CA GLU A 308 -12.64 0.68 -17.11
C GLU A 308 -12.65 2.19 -16.97
N ILE A 309 -13.78 2.82 -17.30
CA ILE A 309 -13.92 4.27 -17.17
C ILE A 309 -15.05 4.60 -16.21
N LYS A 310 -14.70 5.25 -15.10
CA LYS A 310 -15.60 5.76 -14.08
C LYS A 310 -15.82 7.25 -14.33
N ALA A 311 -16.79 7.58 -15.18
CA ALA A 311 -17.16 8.96 -15.45
C ALA A 311 -18.20 9.45 -14.42
N HIS A 312 -17.90 10.51 -13.69
CA HIS A 312 -18.85 11.19 -12.81
C HIS A 312 -19.39 12.42 -13.54
N SER A 313 -20.42 12.19 -14.38
CA SER A 313 -21.11 13.25 -15.13
C SER A 313 -22.62 13.03 -15.13
N GLU A 314 -23.38 14.13 -15.00
CA GLU A 314 -24.85 14.10 -15.10
C GLU A 314 -25.35 13.90 -16.54
N LEU A 315 -24.52 14.20 -17.53
CA LEU A 315 -24.84 14.06 -18.96
C LEU A 315 -23.79 13.16 -19.62
N LEU A 316 -24.13 12.40 -20.65
CA LEU A 316 -23.19 11.56 -21.40
C LEU A 316 -23.40 11.84 -22.89
N ASP A 317 -22.39 12.37 -23.58
CA ASP A 317 -22.45 12.57 -25.04
C ASP A 317 -22.22 11.23 -25.76
N VAL A 318 -23.32 10.52 -26.01
CA VAL A 318 -23.33 9.19 -26.63
C VAL A 318 -22.54 9.15 -27.95
N ASN A 319 -22.56 10.21 -28.75
CA ASN A 319 -21.87 10.23 -30.04
C ASN A 319 -20.35 10.34 -29.86
N ALA A 320 -19.89 11.20 -28.95
CA ALA A 320 -18.46 11.33 -28.64
C ALA A 320 -17.90 10.01 -28.08
N TRP A 321 -18.63 9.35 -27.18
CA TRP A 321 -18.25 8.05 -26.63
C TRP A 321 -18.25 6.93 -27.69
N LYS A 322 -19.27 6.91 -28.55
CA LYS A 322 -19.33 5.94 -29.65
C LYS A 322 -18.13 6.10 -30.59
N MET A 323 -17.82 7.32 -31.01
CA MET A 323 -16.64 7.56 -31.86
C MET A 323 -15.36 7.11 -31.17
N LEU A 324 -15.16 7.46 -29.89
CA LEU A 324 -13.98 7.08 -29.14
C LEU A 324 -13.76 5.56 -29.11
N LEU A 325 -14.82 4.79 -28.85
CA LEU A 325 -14.78 3.32 -28.82
C LEU A 325 -14.53 2.71 -30.20
N GLU A 326 -15.04 3.32 -31.26
CA GLU A 326 -14.87 2.84 -32.64
C GLU A 326 -13.48 3.15 -33.22
N THR A 327 -12.82 4.23 -32.78
CA THR A 327 -11.59 4.72 -33.41
C THR A 327 -10.31 4.54 -32.61
N SER A 328 -10.41 4.35 -31.29
CA SER A 328 -9.26 4.59 -30.39
C SER A 328 -8.89 3.39 -29.52
N LEU A 329 -9.63 2.28 -29.62
CA LEU A 329 -9.30 1.04 -28.96
C LEU A 329 -8.61 0.08 -29.95
N PRO A 330 -7.54 -0.62 -29.53
CA PRO A 330 -6.79 -1.55 -30.37
C PRO A 330 -7.57 -2.79 -30.79
#